data_AF-A0A842PD47-F1
#
_entry.id   AF-A0A842PD47-F1
#
_cell.length_a   1.000
_cell.length_b   1.000
_cell.length_c   1.000
_cell.angle_alpha   90.00
_cell.angle_beta   90.00
_cell.angle_gamma   90.00
#
_symmetry.space_group_name_H-M   'P 1'
#
loop_
_entity.id
_entity.type
_entity.pdbx_description
1 polymer ?
#
loop_
_entity_poly.entity_id
_entity_poly.type
_entity_poly.pdbx_seq_one_letter_code
_entity_poly.pdbx_strand_id
1 'polypeptide(L)'
;MSEYNQLVPPKDRFWADPHVIFKNNVYHIFFEEYIYKNKKGIISLIKMEKNGNYTKPVKILEEDYHLSYPFIFEYENQVYMIPETHSIKTIQIYRCTEFPEKWEFCKVILKNIDAVDSTLLHYNKKWWLFTGVKNEQNSDWGDLHIFYSDNPLSENWISHQMNPIITSKKNSQPAGKIFSDGNSLYRPAQTSTDKEYGREIIINKIETLNEKEYSEKEIERIKPWNKKIKGIHTINFENEFTILDAKWKKRA
;
A
#
# COMPACT_ATOMS: atom_id res chain seq x y z
N MET A 1 13.51 4.00 20.95
CA MET A 1 12.38 3.82 20.02
C MET A 1 11.35 4.87 20.37
N SER A 2 11.15 5.82 19.46
CA SER A 2 10.16 6.89 19.59
C SER A 2 8.78 6.33 19.94
N GLU A 3 8.11 6.96 20.90
CA GLU A 3 6.73 6.64 21.24
C GLU A 3 5.83 7.05 20.05
N TYR A 4 5.37 6.08 19.26
CA TYR A 4 4.37 6.36 18.24
C TYR A 4 3.08 6.84 18.89
N ASN A 5 2.51 7.92 18.37
CA ASN A 5 1.16 8.37 18.77
C ASN A 5 0.12 7.42 18.19
N GLN A 6 -0.70 6.82 19.05
CA GLN A 6 -1.68 5.83 18.62
C GLN A 6 -2.98 6.48 18.17
N LEU A 7 -3.38 6.23 16.92
CA LEU A 7 -4.74 6.45 16.44
C LEU A 7 -5.57 5.17 16.68
N VAL A 8 -6.71 5.29 17.36
CA VAL A 8 -7.54 4.14 17.76
C VAL A 8 -8.88 4.19 17.02
N PRO A 9 -9.22 3.16 16.21
CA PRO A 9 -10.52 3.09 15.57
C PRO A 9 -11.65 2.85 16.58
N PRO A 10 -12.89 3.24 16.25
CA PRO A 10 -14.08 2.76 16.94
C PRO A 10 -14.17 1.23 17.01
N LYS A 11 -14.90 0.70 18.01
CA LYS A 11 -14.98 -0.75 18.27
C LYS A 11 -15.65 -1.58 17.15
N ASP A 12 -16.41 -0.94 16.26
CA ASP A 12 -17.18 -1.57 15.20
C ASP A 12 -16.40 -1.73 13.87
N ARG A 13 -15.11 -1.35 13.88
CA ARG A 13 -14.24 -1.37 12.68
C ARG A 13 -12.76 -1.60 13.02
N PHE A 14 -11.93 -1.72 12.01
CA PHE A 14 -10.48 -1.51 12.10
C PHE A 14 -10.01 -0.53 11.04
N TRP A 15 -8.80 0.01 11.23
CA TRP A 15 -8.08 0.81 10.24
C TRP A 15 -6.80 0.07 9.83
N ALA A 16 -6.49 0.08 8.53
CA ALA A 16 -5.32 -0.58 7.94
C ALA A 16 -4.78 0.19 6.73
N ASP A 17 -3.61 -0.21 6.25
CA ASP A 17 -2.95 0.31 5.04
C ASP A 17 -2.82 1.84 4.92
N PRO A 18 -2.30 2.53 5.95
CA PRO A 18 -2.19 3.98 5.92
C PRO A 18 -1.20 4.44 4.84
N HIS A 19 -1.66 5.24 3.89
CA HIS A 19 -0.87 5.95 2.89
C HIS A 19 -0.98 7.46 3.13
N VAL A 20 0.12 8.19 2.99
CA VAL A 20 0.20 9.60 3.38
C VAL A 20 0.80 10.45 2.26
N ILE A 21 0.25 11.64 2.09
CA ILE A 21 0.84 12.72 1.28
C ILE A 21 0.87 14.00 2.11
N PHE A 22 1.99 14.72 2.09
CA PHE A 22 2.10 16.01 2.73
C PHE A 22 1.83 17.14 1.73
N LYS A 23 0.75 17.88 1.93
CA LYS A 23 0.31 18.94 1.02
C LYS A 23 -0.35 20.07 1.80
N ASN A 24 -0.14 21.32 1.38
CA ASN A 24 -0.71 22.50 2.05
C ASN A 24 -0.41 22.55 3.57
N ASN A 25 0.80 22.14 3.96
CA ASN A 25 1.25 22.06 5.36
C ASN A 25 0.46 21.08 6.26
N VAL A 26 -0.23 20.11 5.66
CA VAL A 26 -1.05 19.09 6.35
C VAL A 26 -0.71 17.70 5.82
N TYR A 27 -0.61 16.72 6.73
CA TYR A 27 -0.56 15.31 6.38
C TYR A 27 -1.96 14.79 6.07
N HIS A 28 -2.14 14.25 4.88
CA HIS A 28 -3.38 13.63 4.44
C HIS A 28 -3.20 12.12 4.49
N ILE A 29 -3.83 11.47 5.47
CA ILE A 29 -3.67 10.05 5.77
C ILE A 29 -4.89 9.31 5.23
N PHE A 30 -4.69 8.57 4.14
CA PHE A 30 -5.66 7.70 3.50
C PHE A 30 -5.50 6.29 4.03
N PHE A 31 -6.58 5.59 4.35
CA PHE A 31 -6.50 4.25 4.94
C PHE A 31 -7.76 3.43 4.65
N GLU A 32 -7.62 2.11 4.71
CA GLU A 32 -8.77 1.20 4.74
C GLU A 32 -9.50 1.36 6.08
N GLU A 33 -10.80 1.59 6.02
CA GLU A 33 -11.71 1.43 7.13
C GLU A 33 -12.62 0.22 6.89
N TYR A 34 -12.37 -0.88 7.62
CA TYR A 34 -13.17 -2.10 7.50
C TYR A 34 -14.31 -2.12 8.52
N ILE A 35 -15.54 -2.06 8.02
CA ILE A 35 -16.75 -2.02 8.87
C ILE A 35 -17.22 -3.45 9.16
N TYR A 36 -17.15 -3.92 10.41
CA TYR A 36 -17.47 -5.31 10.77
C TYR A 36 -18.89 -5.73 10.42
N LYS A 37 -19.85 -4.83 10.61
CA LYS A 37 -21.27 -5.10 10.31
C LYS A 37 -21.48 -5.41 8.83
N ASN A 38 -20.76 -4.71 7.95
CA ASN A 38 -20.92 -4.82 6.50
C ASN A 38 -19.92 -5.79 5.87
N LYS A 39 -18.88 -6.20 6.62
CA LYS A 39 -17.75 -7.02 6.15
C LYS A 39 -17.07 -6.43 4.90
N LYS A 40 -16.98 -5.10 4.84
CA LYS A 40 -16.49 -4.36 3.67
C LYS A 40 -15.49 -3.29 4.09
N GLY A 41 -14.38 -3.21 3.35
CA GLY A 41 -13.41 -2.12 3.41
C GLY A 41 -13.85 -0.96 2.53
N ILE A 42 -13.74 0.24 3.06
CA ILE A 42 -13.92 1.52 2.35
C ILE A 42 -12.67 2.37 2.55
N ILE A 43 -12.44 3.39 1.73
CA ILE A 43 -11.31 4.30 1.95
C ILE A 43 -11.78 5.52 2.73
N SER A 44 -11.05 5.81 3.80
CA SER A 44 -11.26 6.99 4.65
C SER A 44 -10.00 7.86 4.71
N LEU A 45 -10.20 9.12 5.11
CA LEU A 45 -9.18 10.14 5.23
C LEU A 45 -9.17 10.72 6.65
N ILE A 46 -7.98 10.94 7.20
CA ILE A 46 -7.71 11.83 8.32
C ILE A 46 -6.75 12.92 7.84
N LYS A 47 -7.03 14.18 8.22
CA LYS A 47 -6.09 15.29 8.07
C LYS A 47 -5.37 15.50 9.39
N MET A 48 -4.05 15.61 9.36
CA MET A 48 -3.21 15.78 10.55
C MET A 48 -2.24 16.96 10.37
N GLU A 49 -2.27 17.89 11.31
CA GLU A 49 -1.31 18.99 11.41
C GLU A 49 0.04 18.49 11.94
N LYS A 50 1.11 19.27 11.71
CA LYS A 50 2.46 18.93 12.21
C LYS A 50 2.57 18.79 13.73
N ASN A 51 1.67 19.43 14.48
CA ASN A 51 1.60 19.34 15.94
C ASN A 51 0.89 18.05 16.43
N GLY A 52 0.39 17.21 15.52
CA GLY A 52 -0.31 15.97 15.82
C GLY A 52 -1.83 16.11 16.00
N ASN A 53 -2.39 17.33 15.93
CA ASN A 53 -3.84 17.52 15.91
C ASN A 53 -4.41 16.94 14.62
N TYR A 54 -5.52 16.22 14.72
CA TYR A 54 -6.11 15.54 13.57
C TYR A 54 -7.63 15.61 13.56
N THR A 55 -8.20 15.53 12.36
CA THR A 55 -9.65 15.53 12.14
C THR A 55 -10.27 14.17 12.46
N LYS A 56 -11.60 14.12 12.61
CA LYS A 56 -12.30 12.83 12.55
C LYS A 56 -12.11 12.20 11.14
N PRO A 57 -12.14 10.86 11.04
CA PRO A 57 -12.18 10.17 9.76
C PRO A 57 -13.35 10.64 8.90
N VAL A 58 -13.08 10.82 7.61
CA VAL A 58 -14.09 11.10 6.58
C VAL A 58 -14.01 10.00 5.53
N LYS A 59 -15.14 9.36 5.21
CA LYS A 59 -15.23 8.41 4.11
C LYS A 59 -15.10 9.17 2.78
N ILE A 60 -14.18 8.75 1.93
CA ILE A 60 -13.88 9.45 0.66
C ILE A 60 -14.10 8.56 -0.57
N LEU A 61 -14.11 7.24 -0.42
CA LEU A 61 -14.37 6.32 -1.51
C LEU A 61 -15.04 5.05 -0.98
N GLU A 62 -16.16 4.68 -1.58
CA GLU A 62 -16.91 3.46 -1.30
C GLU A 62 -17.53 2.95 -2.60
N GLU A 63 -17.36 1.65 -2.82
CA GLU A 63 -17.92 0.92 -3.95
C GLU A 63 -18.78 -0.23 -3.43
N ASP A 64 -19.46 -0.93 -4.34
CA ASP A 64 -20.23 -2.15 -4.02
C ASP A 64 -19.35 -3.36 -3.67
N TYR A 65 -18.04 -3.22 -3.82
CA TYR A 65 -17.00 -4.21 -3.49
C TYR A 65 -16.02 -3.67 -2.45
N HIS A 66 -15.14 -4.55 -1.97
CA HIS A 66 -14.15 -4.21 -0.95
C HIS A 66 -13.02 -3.36 -1.54
N LEU A 67 -12.63 -2.31 -0.83
CA LEU A 67 -11.47 -1.47 -1.12
C LEU A 67 -10.52 -1.44 0.08
N SER A 68 -9.23 -1.61 -0.17
CA SER A 68 -8.12 -1.50 0.79
C SER A 68 -6.91 -0.86 0.12
N TYR A 69 -5.77 -0.76 0.82
CA TYR A 69 -4.49 -0.28 0.29
C TYR A 69 -4.59 0.94 -0.65
N PRO A 70 -4.99 2.13 -0.17
CA PRO A 70 -5.23 3.31 -1.00
C PRO A 70 -3.91 4.00 -1.42
N PHE A 71 -3.12 3.37 -2.29
CA PHE A 71 -1.84 3.91 -2.72
C PHE A 71 -2.00 5.24 -3.46
N ILE A 72 -1.36 6.32 -2.98
CA ILE A 72 -1.45 7.68 -3.53
C ILE A 72 -0.21 8.04 -4.34
N PHE A 73 -0.41 8.67 -5.50
CA PHE A 73 0.68 9.23 -6.30
C PHE A 73 0.27 10.53 -7.00
N GLU A 74 1.26 11.34 -7.37
CA GLU A 74 1.08 12.53 -8.19
C GLU A 74 1.61 12.29 -9.60
N TYR A 75 0.86 12.72 -10.61
CA TYR A 75 1.25 12.67 -12.02
C TYR A 75 0.63 13.87 -12.74
N GLU A 76 1.43 14.60 -13.53
CA GLU A 76 0.98 15.80 -14.27
C GLU A 76 0.21 16.82 -13.40
N ASN A 77 0.75 17.13 -12.20
CA ASN A 77 0.14 18.02 -11.19
C ASN A 77 -1.22 17.58 -10.65
N GLN A 78 -1.62 16.33 -10.89
CA GLN A 78 -2.87 15.75 -10.44
C GLN A 78 -2.60 14.61 -9.44
N VAL A 79 -3.46 14.48 -8.43
CA VAL A 79 -3.39 13.41 -7.43
C VAL A 79 -4.28 12.24 -7.87
N TYR A 80 -3.73 11.03 -7.77
CA TYR A 80 -4.37 9.77 -8.12
C TYR A 80 -4.25 8.76 -6.97
N MET A 81 -5.13 7.77 -6.98
CA MET A 81 -5.19 6.66 -6.02
C MET A 81 -5.31 5.34 -6.76
N ILE A 82 -4.60 4.32 -6.29
CA ILE A 82 -4.76 2.91 -6.67
C ILE A 82 -5.22 2.16 -5.43
N PRO A 83 -6.52 1.99 -5.20
CA PRO A 83 -6.99 1.08 -4.16
C PRO A 83 -6.79 -0.36 -4.64
N GLU A 84 -6.65 -1.29 -3.69
CA GLU A 84 -6.78 -2.70 -3.97
C GLU A 84 -8.22 -3.04 -4.38
N THR A 85 -8.36 -3.73 -5.51
CA THR A 85 -9.66 -4.17 -6.06
C THR A 85 -9.65 -5.64 -6.45
N HIS A 86 -8.94 -6.49 -5.70
CA HIS A 86 -8.72 -7.91 -6.03
C HIS A 86 -10.04 -8.67 -6.28
N SER A 87 -11.11 -8.32 -5.54
CA SER A 87 -12.42 -8.99 -5.62
C SER A 87 -13.08 -8.90 -6.99
N ILE A 88 -12.71 -7.90 -7.80
CA ILE A 88 -13.20 -7.69 -9.17
C ILE A 88 -12.11 -7.93 -10.22
N LYS A 89 -10.95 -8.45 -9.81
CA LYS A 89 -9.83 -8.86 -10.67
C LYS A 89 -9.30 -7.78 -11.61
N THR A 90 -9.18 -6.56 -11.08
CA THR A 90 -8.61 -5.42 -11.80
C THR A 90 -7.61 -4.66 -10.93
N ILE A 91 -6.79 -3.83 -11.57
CA ILE A 91 -6.12 -2.71 -10.92
C ILE A 91 -6.71 -1.43 -11.50
N GLN A 92 -7.25 -0.58 -10.63
CA GLN A 92 -7.99 0.62 -11.01
C GLN A 92 -7.27 1.87 -10.51
N ILE A 93 -7.40 2.95 -11.26
CA ILE A 93 -6.96 4.28 -10.87
C ILE A 93 -8.19 5.15 -10.63
N TYR A 94 -8.17 5.89 -9.54
CA TYR A 94 -9.09 6.97 -9.22
C TYR A 94 -8.35 8.31 -9.31
N ARG A 95 -9.02 9.34 -9.82
CA ARG A 95 -8.50 10.71 -9.90
C ARG A 95 -9.15 11.57 -8.83
N CYS A 96 -8.36 12.39 -8.14
CA CYS A 96 -8.87 13.32 -7.15
C CYS A 96 -9.40 14.59 -7.82
N THR A 97 -10.72 14.79 -7.88
CA THR A 97 -11.32 15.98 -8.53
C THR A 97 -11.35 17.20 -7.63
N GLU A 98 -11.37 16.99 -6.31
CA GLU A 98 -11.31 18.05 -5.30
C GLU A 98 -10.47 17.53 -4.13
N PHE A 99 -9.20 17.92 -4.11
CA PHE A 99 -8.26 17.43 -3.12
C PHE A 99 -8.65 17.88 -1.71
N PRO A 100 -8.65 16.98 -0.70
CA PRO A 100 -8.31 15.54 -0.73
C PRO A 100 -9.51 14.58 -0.74
N GLU A 101 -10.74 15.09 -0.83
CA GLU A 101 -11.95 14.34 -0.44
C GLU A 101 -12.76 13.77 -1.60
N LYS A 102 -12.73 14.38 -2.80
CA LYS A 102 -13.52 13.90 -3.94
C LYS A 102 -12.67 13.11 -4.91
N TRP A 103 -13.11 11.90 -5.18
CA TRP A 103 -12.46 10.93 -6.04
C TRP A 103 -13.44 10.41 -7.08
N GLU A 104 -12.98 10.23 -8.30
CA GLU A 104 -13.76 9.61 -9.38
C GLU A 104 -12.95 8.47 -10.00
N PHE A 105 -13.66 7.42 -10.42
CA PHE A 105 -13.05 6.37 -11.22
C PHE A 105 -12.42 6.99 -12.48
N CYS A 106 -11.13 6.75 -12.69
CA CYS A 106 -10.40 7.25 -13.84
C CYS A 106 -10.30 6.17 -14.92
N LYS A 107 -9.74 5.00 -14.58
CA LYS A 107 -9.43 3.95 -15.56
C LYS A 107 -9.09 2.61 -14.91
N VAL A 108 -9.30 1.51 -15.65
CA VAL A 108 -8.69 0.20 -15.34
C VAL A 108 -7.36 0.08 -16.08
N ILE A 109 -6.24 -0.08 -15.37
CA ILE A 109 -4.91 -0.18 -15.98
C ILE A 109 -4.47 -1.63 -16.23
N LEU A 110 -5.02 -2.59 -15.48
CA LEU A 110 -4.84 -4.03 -15.69
C LEU A 110 -6.14 -4.78 -15.42
N LYS A 111 -6.48 -5.74 -16.29
CA LYS A 111 -7.71 -6.56 -16.24
C LYS A 111 -7.36 -8.03 -16.08
N ASN A 112 -8.32 -8.82 -15.56
CA ASN A 112 -8.21 -10.27 -15.38
C ASN A 112 -7.02 -10.69 -14.51
N ILE A 113 -6.72 -9.89 -13.48
CA ILE A 113 -5.61 -10.13 -12.56
C ILE A 113 -6.10 -10.10 -11.11
N ASP A 114 -5.83 -11.16 -10.36
CA ASP A 114 -6.11 -11.22 -8.91
C ASP A 114 -4.89 -10.65 -8.16
N ALA A 115 -4.91 -9.32 -7.99
CA ALA A 115 -3.79 -8.52 -7.54
C ALA A 115 -4.10 -7.69 -6.29
N VAL A 116 -3.10 -7.55 -5.42
CA VAL A 116 -3.17 -6.87 -4.12
C VAL A 116 -2.01 -5.89 -3.96
N ASP A 117 -2.22 -4.89 -3.11
CA ASP A 117 -1.20 -3.92 -2.66
C ASP A 117 -0.40 -3.23 -3.80
N SER A 118 -1.08 -2.89 -4.89
CA SER A 118 -0.46 -2.25 -6.06
C SER A 118 0.25 -0.93 -5.71
N THR A 119 1.55 -0.88 -5.96
CA THR A 119 2.45 0.21 -5.57
C THR A 119 3.24 0.70 -6.78
N LEU A 120 3.21 2.01 -7.05
CA LEU A 120 3.99 2.61 -8.15
C LEU A 120 5.32 3.19 -7.68
N LEU A 121 6.30 3.14 -8.58
CA LEU A 121 7.56 3.86 -8.49
C LEU A 121 7.86 4.50 -9.85
N HIS A 122 8.12 5.81 -9.87
CA HIS A 122 8.72 6.45 -11.04
C HIS A 122 10.24 6.44 -10.90
N TYR A 123 10.93 5.69 -11.76
CA TYR A 123 12.38 5.50 -11.70
C TYR A 123 12.96 5.30 -13.10
N ASN A 124 14.09 5.95 -13.38
CA ASN A 124 14.76 5.90 -14.68
C ASN A 124 13.82 6.17 -15.87
N LYS A 125 12.99 7.22 -15.75
CA LYS A 125 12.03 7.69 -16.77
C LYS A 125 10.90 6.69 -17.08
N LYS A 126 10.70 5.68 -16.24
CA LYS A 126 9.62 4.69 -16.36
C LYS A 126 8.81 4.61 -15.08
N TRP A 127 7.57 4.22 -15.24
CA TRP A 127 6.70 3.83 -14.14
C TRP A 127 6.78 2.33 -13.96
N TRP A 128 6.99 1.91 -12.72
CA TRP A 128 7.10 0.52 -12.30
C TRP A 128 5.95 0.23 -11.34
N LEU A 129 5.16 -0.79 -11.65
CA LEU A 129 4.02 -1.24 -10.85
C LEU A 129 4.38 -2.55 -10.18
N PHE A 130 4.53 -2.51 -8.85
CA PHE A 130 4.77 -3.66 -7.99
C PHE A 130 3.44 -4.10 -7.40
N THR A 131 3.10 -5.38 -7.52
CA THR A 131 1.84 -5.88 -6.96
C THR A 131 1.97 -7.34 -6.57
N GLY A 132 1.33 -7.73 -5.46
CA GLY A 132 1.15 -9.14 -5.12
C GLY A 132 0.15 -9.76 -6.09
N VAL A 133 0.45 -10.91 -6.67
CA VAL A 133 -0.46 -11.66 -7.54
C VAL A 133 -0.76 -13.00 -6.91
N LYS A 134 -2.01 -13.43 -7.02
CA LYS A 134 -2.46 -14.71 -6.49
C LYS A 134 -1.74 -15.85 -7.21
N ASN A 135 -1.02 -16.65 -6.44
CA ASN A 135 -0.36 -17.84 -6.92
C ASN A 135 -1.37 -18.99 -7.01
N GLU A 136 -1.59 -19.52 -8.22
CA GLU A 136 -2.59 -20.57 -8.47
C GLU A 136 -2.31 -21.88 -7.70
N GLN A 137 -1.05 -22.17 -7.36
CA GLN A 137 -0.66 -23.40 -6.67
C GLN A 137 -0.97 -23.35 -5.17
N ASN A 138 -0.86 -22.17 -4.56
CA ASN A 138 -0.97 -22.00 -3.11
C ASN A 138 -2.15 -21.13 -2.66
N SER A 139 -2.97 -20.62 -3.61
CA SER A 139 -4.17 -19.80 -3.38
C SER A 139 -3.97 -18.51 -2.55
N ASP A 140 -2.73 -18.09 -2.34
CA ASP A 140 -2.34 -16.87 -1.63
C ASP A 140 -1.67 -15.89 -2.59
N TRP A 141 -1.59 -14.59 -2.24
CA TRP A 141 -0.84 -13.56 -2.97
C TRP A 141 0.67 -13.64 -2.72
N GLY A 142 1.22 -14.84 -2.92
CA GLY A 142 2.61 -15.20 -2.67
C GLY A 142 3.60 -14.78 -3.76
N ASP A 143 3.12 -14.26 -4.89
CA ASP A 143 3.98 -13.86 -6.00
C ASP A 143 4.08 -12.33 -6.09
N LEU A 144 5.30 -11.79 -6.18
CA LEU A 144 5.52 -10.39 -6.54
C LEU A 144 5.65 -10.31 -8.05
N HIS A 145 4.77 -9.54 -8.70
CA HIS A 145 4.91 -9.19 -10.11
C HIS A 145 5.31 -7.72 -10.24
N ILE A 146 6.14 -7.44 -11.23
CA ILE A 146 6.48 -6.09 -11.66
C ILE A 146 5.99 -5.89 -13.08
N PHE A 147 5.37 -4.76 -13.34
CA PHE A 147 5.06 -4.29 -14.69
C PHE A 147 5.70 -2.92 -14.90
N TYR A 148 5.92 -2.52 -16.14
CA TYR A 148 6.41 -1.19 -16.46
C TYR A 148 5.69 -0.53 -17.63
N SER A 149 5.67 0.80 -17.63
CA SER A 149 5.14 1.62 -18.70
C SER A 149 5.80 3.00 -18.68
N ASP A 150 5.71 3.74 -19.78
CA ASP A 150 6.17 5.13 -19.83
C ASP A 150 5.11 6.10 -19.25
N ASN A 151 3.88 5.62 -19.00
CA ASN A 151 2.77 6.39 -18.46
C ASN A 151 2.04 5.59 -17.37
N PRO A 152 1.81 6.14 -16.16
CA PRO A 152 1.16 5.41 -15.07
C PRO A 152 -0.33 5.17 -15.31
N LEU A 153 -0.95 5.91 -16.25
CA LEU A 153 -2.34 5.77 -16.66
C LEU A 153 -2.50 4.87 -17.91
N SER A 154 -1.43 4.22 -18.35
CA SER A 154 -1.46 3.31 -19.50
C SER A 154 -2.36 2.09 -19.23
N GLU A 155 -3.02 1.59 -20.28
CA GLU A 155 -3.66 0.26 -20.28
C GLU A 155 -2.71 -0.82 -20.80
N ASN A 156 -1.55 -0.42 -21.32
CA ASN A 156 -0.53 -1.28 -21.91
C ASN A 156 0.70 -1.31 -21.00
N TRP A 157 0.56 -2.02 -19.89
CA TRP A 157 1.67 -2.32 -18.98
C TRP A 157 2.42 -3.54 -19.47
N ILE A 158 3.75 -3.43 -19.59
CA ILE A 158 4.61 -4.53 -20.02
C ILE A 158 4.99 -5.35 -18.78
N SER A 159 4.69 -6.65 -18.79
CA SER A 159 5.13 -7.57 -17.74
C SER A 159 6.65 -7.64 -17.73
N HIS A 160 7.26 -7.51 -16.55
CA HIS A 160 8.68 -7.73 -16.39
C HIS A 160 9.04 -9.19 -16.74
N GLN A 161 10.17 -9.40 -17.42
CA GLN A 161 10.54 -10.72 -17.95
C GLN A 161 10.87 -11.75 -16.86
N MET A 162 11.22 -11.29 -15.66
CA MET A 162 11.47 -12.14 -14.49
C MET A 162 10.21 -12.44 -13.67
N ASN A 163 9.01 -12.04 -14.11
CA ASN A 163 7.79 -12.37 -13.35
C ASN A 163 7.56 -13.89 -13.30
N PRO A 164 7.16 -14.47 -12.15
CA PRO A 164 7.08 -13.82 -10.83
C PRO A 164 8.49 -13.50 -10.28
N ILE A 165 8.69 -12.27 -9.83
CA ILE A 165 9.98 -11.77 -9.32
C ILE A 165 10.39 -12.49 -8.04
N ILE A 166 9.41 -12.71 -7.15
CA ILE A 166 9.56 -13.42 -5.88
C ILE A 166 8.34 -14.32 -5.74
N THR A 167 8.54 -15.60 -5.45
CA THR A 167 7.47 -16.51 -5.01
C THR A 167 7.73 -16.87 -3.54
N SER A 168 7.17 -16.09 -2.62
CA SER A 168 7.33 -16.27 -1.18
C SER A 168 6.34 -15.43 -0.37
N LYS A 169 5.56 -16.09 0.50
CA LYS A 169 4.67 -15.42 1.48
C LYS A 169 5.39 -14.48 2.44
N LYS A 170 6.72 -14.55 2.53
CA LYS A 170 7.51 -13.78 3.49
C LYS A 170 7.98 -12.43 2.96
N ASN A 171 7.99 -12.22 1.65
CA ASN A 171 8.65 -11.07 1.04
C ASN A 171 8.04 -10.62 -0.31
N SER A 172 6.95 -11.24 -0.78
CA SER A 172 6.35 -10.89 -2.08
C SER A 172 5.54 -9.60 -1.99
N GLN A 173 4.57 -9.58 -1.09
CA GLN A 173 3.50 -8.59 -1.06
C GLN A 173 4.01 -7.21 -0.60
N PRO A 174 3.71 -6.13 -1.33
CA PRO A 174 4.06 -4.77 -0.91
C PRO A 174 3.49 -4.40 0.47
N ALA A 175 4.23 -3.59 1.22
CA ALA A 175 3.88 -3.14 2.58
C ALA A 175 3.87 -1.60 2.70
N GLY A 176 3.48 -0.91 1.64
CA GLY A 176 3.52 0.55 1.51
C GLY A 176 4.41 1.04 0.37
N LYS A 177 4.63 2.36 0.33
CA LYS A 177 5.36 3.05 -0.74
C LYS A 177 6.85 2.69 -0.73
N ILE A 178 7.40 2.48 -1.93
CA ILE A 178 8.86 2.42 -2.14
C ILE A 178 9.43 3.81 -1.87
N PHE A 179 10.42 3.89 -0.99
CA PHE A 179 11.03 5.16 -0.58
C PHE A 179 12.51 5.22 -0.98
N SER A 180 13.01 6.44 -1.10
CA SER A 180 14.43 6.70 -1.37
C SER A 180 15.13 7.22 -0.12
N ASP A 181 16.32 6.72 0.15
CA ASP A 181 17.27 7.32 1.08
C ASP A 181 18.61 7.53 0.35
N GLY A 182 18.97 8.80 0.16
CA GLY A 182 20.01 9.22 -0.78
C GLY A 182 19.75 8.68 -2.20
N ASN A 183 20.71 7.91 -2.73
CA ASN A 183 20.61 7.29 -4.06
C ASN A 183 20.07 5.85 -4.04
N SER A 184 19.66 5.35 -2.88
CA SER A 184 19.17 3.98 -2.72
C SER A 184 17.65 3.95 -2.64
N LEU A 185 17.04 2.93 -3.24
CA LEU A 185 15.60 2.66 -3.18
C LEU A 185 15.33 1.49 -2.25
N TYR A 186 14.25 1.60 -1.48
CA TYR A 186 13.86 0.61 -0.48
C TYR A 186 12.40 0.23 -0.64
N ARG A 187 12.14 -1.07 -0.75
CA ARG A 187 10.80 -1.65 -0.85
C ARG A 187 10.40 -2.28 0.48
N PRO A 188 9.38 -1.73 1.16
CA PRO A 188 8.69 -2.44 2.23
C PRO A 188 7.95 -3.66 1.67
N ALA A 189 8.08 -4.81 2.33
CA ALA A 189 7.37 -6.04 2.00
C ALA A 189 6.75 -6.69 3.25
N GLN A 190 5.56 -7.28 3.09
CA GLN A 190 4.89 -7.98 4.17
C GLN A 190 5.54 -9.35 4.38
N THR A 191 5.68 -9.73 5.65
CA THR A 191 5.93 -11.12 6.02
C THR A 191 4.66 -11.79 6.53
N SER A 192 4.15 -12.73 5.75
CA SER A 192 3.09 -13.65 6.14
C SER A 192 3.65 -15.05 6.43
N THR A 193 2.99 -15.77 7.34
CA THR A 193 3.27 -17.18 7.66
C THR A 193 2.01 -18.01 7.45
N ASP A 194 2.13 -19.33 7.27
CA ASP A 194 0.98 -20.22 7.02
C ASP A 194 -0.10 -20.19 8.12
N LYS A 195 0.20 -19.61 9.29
CA LYS A 195 -0.75 -19.50 10.41
C LYS A 195 -1.28 -18.08 10.63
N GLU A 196 -0.57 -17.04 10.18
CA GLU A 196 -0.92 -15.64 10.42
C GLU A 196 -0.37 -14.73 9.29
N TYR A 197 -1.27 -13.92 8.70
CA TYR A 197 -0.98 -12.85 7.74
C TYR A 197 -0.44 -11.59 8.42
N GLY A 198 0.55 -10.93 7.80
CA GLY A 198 1.02 -9.58 8.16
C GLY A 198 1.67 -9.48 9.54
N ARG A 199 2.79 -10.17 9.77
CA ARG A 199 3.45 -10.26 11.10
C ARG A 199 4.55 -9.22 11.30
N GLU A 200 5.37 -9.04 10.29
CA GLU A 200 6.57 -8.21 10.28
C GLU A 200 6.66 -7.52 8.91
N ILE A 201 7.38 -6.41 8.85
CA ILE A 201 7.72 -5.74 7.59
C ILE A 201 9.21 -5.96 7.33
N ILE A 202 9.54 -6.40 6.12
CA ILE A 202 10.92 -6.47 5.62
C ILE A 202 11.18 -5.20 4.82
N ILE A 203 12.30 -4.55 5.09
CA ILE A 203 12.81 -3.49 4.22
C ILE A 203 13.86 -4.13 3.32
N ASN A 204 13.64 -4.06 2.01
CA ASN A 204 14.56 -4.56 1.00
C ASN A 204 15.18 -3.39 0.26
N LYS A 205 16.51 -3.32 0.20
CA LYS A 205 17.19 -2.40 -0.71
C LYS A 205 17.10 -2.97 -2.13
N ILE A 206 16.54 -2.21 -3.06
CA ILE A 206 16.54 -2.55 -4.49
C ILE A 206 17.97 -2.32 -5.01
N GLU A 207 18.61 -3.39 -5.47
CA GLU A 207 19.98 -3.34 -6.00
C GLU A 207 19.98 -3.10 -7.51
N THR A 208 19.05 -3.73 -8.23
CA THR A 208 18.87 -3.56 -9.68
C THR A 208 17.38 -3.44 -10.00
N LEU A 209 17.03 -2.47 -10.84
CA LEU A 209 15.71 -2.32 -11.45
C LEU A 209 15.86 -1.77 -12.86
N ASN A 210 15.65 -2.64 -13.85
CA ASN A 210 15.56 -2.30 -15.26
C ASN A 210 14.58 -3.24 -15.97
N GLU A 211 14.39 -3.13 -17.28
CA GLU A 211 13.36 -3.90 -18.02
C GLU A 211 13.67 -5.41 -18.10
N LYS A 212 14.91 -5.78 -17.79
CA LYS A 212 15.44 -7.14 -17.89
C LYS A 212 15.71 -7.78 -16.53
N GLU A 213 16.16 -7.00 -15.56
CA GLU A 213 16.68 -7.49 -14.30
C GLU A 213 16.06 -6.77 -13.12
N TYR A 214 15.72 -7.55 -12.10
CA TYR A 214 15.35 -7.10 -10.78
C TYR A 214 16.14 -7.87 -9.73
N SER A 215 16.72 -7.16 -8.77
CA SER A 215 17.28 -7.78 -7.57
C SER A 215 17.12 -6.87 -6.37
N GLU A 216 16.91 -7.47 -5.21
CA GLU A 216 16.80 -6.77 -3.94
C GLU A 216 17.48 -7.57 -2.83
N LYS A 217 17.87 -6.87 -1.78
CA LYS A 217 18.49 -7.45 -0.60
C LYS A 217 17.79 -6.96 0.65
N GLU A 218 17.37 -7.89 1.50
CA GLU A 218 16.88 -7.57 2.84
C GLU A 218 17.96 -6.81 3.63
N ILE A 219 17.60 -5.65 4.17
CA ILE A 219 18.50 -4.83 5.01
C ILE A 219 17.98 -4.68 6.43
N GLU A 220 16.66 -4.76 6.65
CA GLU A 220 16.05 -4.63 7.97
C GLU A 220 14.74 -5.41 8.08
N ARG A 221 14.40 -5.80 9.31
CA ARG A 221 13.09 -6.34 9.68
C ARG A 221 12.48 -5.52 10.81
N ILE A 222 11.33 -4.92 10.54
CA ILE A 222 10.53 -4.21 11.53
C ILE A 222 9.59 -5.23 12.19
N LYS A 223 9.72 -5.38 13.51
CA LYS A 223 8.94 -6.31 14.32
C LYS A 223 7.94 -5.54 15.19
N PRO A 224 6.82 -6.19 15.59
CA PRO A 224 5.95 -5.65 16.62
C PRO A 224 6.74 -5.23 17.88
N TRP A 225 6.64 -3.95 18.27
CA TRP A 225 7.36 -3.40 19.43
C TRP A 225 6.69 -3.72 20.77
N ASN A 226 5.51 -4.33 20.76
CA ASN A 226 4.76 -4.70 21.95
C ASN A 226 4.14 -6.09 21.78
N LYS A 227 4.18 -6.93 22.82
CA LYS A 227 3.56 -8.28 22.85
C LYS A 227 2.05 -8.29 22.61
N LYS A 228 1.38 -7.14 22.72
CA LYS A 228 -0.05 -6.93 22.42
C LYS A 228 -0.31 -6.70 20.93
N ILE A 229 0.71 -6.39 20.13
CA ILE A 229 0.62 -6.27 18.68
C ILE A 229 0.94 -7.65 18.09
N LYS A 230 -0.01 -8.22 17.35
CA LYS A 230 0.14 -9.49 16.64
C LYS A 230 0.89 -9.34 15.33
N GLY A 231 0.79 -8.17 14.71
CA GLY A 231 1.34 -7.95 13.38
C GLY A 231 1.31 -6.48 12.98
N ILE A 232 2.15 -6.17 12.01
CA ILE A 232 2.25 -4.90 11.30
C ILE A 232 2.42 -5.26 9.82
N HIS A 233 1.73 -4.58 8.93
CA HIS A 233 1.75 -4.96 7.51
C HIS A 233 1.92 -3.80 6.54
N THR A 234 1.56 -2.58 6.91
CA THR A 234 1.85 -1.40 6.07
C THR A 234 2.64 -0.36 6.84
N ILE A 235 3.68 0.18 6.21
CA ILE A 235 4.47 1.32 6.67
C ILE A 235 4.68 2.31 5.53
N ASN A 236 4.54 3.60 5.85
CA ASN A 236 4.82 4.68 4.92
C ASN A 236 5.63 5.78 5.60
N PHE A 237 6.48 6.42 4.80
CA PHE A 237 7.33 7.53 5.18
C PHE A 237 6.99 8.74 4.31
N GLU A 238 6.81 9.90 4.93
CA GLU A 238 6.54 11.15 4.23
C GLU A 238 7.19 12.31 5.01
N ASN A 239 8.26 12.87 4.45
CA ASN A 239 9.15 13.79 5.17
C ASN A 239 9.66 13.15 6.47
N GLU A 240 9.49 13.81 7.62
CA GLU A 240 9.86 13.31 8.95
C GLU A 240 8.74 12.46 9.60
N PHE A 241 7.64 12.21 8.89
CA PHE A 241 6.49 11.49 9.40
C PHE A 241 6.52 10.02 8.98
N THR A 242 6.45 9.14 9.96
CA THR A 242 6.30 7.70 9.78
C THR A 242 4.93 7.27 10.27
N ILE A 243 4.22 6.51 9.45
CA ILE A 243 2.95 5.90 9.82
C ILE A 243 2.97 4.41 9.50
N LEU A 244 2.34 3.63 10.38
CA LEU A 244 2.16 2.21 10.19
C LEU A 244 0.86 1.75 10.85
N ASP A 245 0.29 0.66 10.34
CA ASP A 245 -0.77 -0.03 11.05
C ASP A 245 -0.20 -0.93 12.17
N ALA A 246 -1.11 -1.37 13.03
CA ALA A 246 -0.81 -2.40 14.01
C ALA A 246 -2.05 -3.24 14.32
N LYS A 247 -1.94 -4.55 14.11
CA LYS A 247 -2.97 -5.53 14.46
C LYS A 247 -2.87 -5.88 15.94
N TRP A 248 -3.72 -5.28 16.76
CA TRP A 248 -3.73 -5.55 18.20
C TRP A 248 -4.44 -6.86 18.54
N LYS A 249 -3.96 -7.57 19.58
CA LYS A 249 -4.72 -8.64 20.24
C LYS A 249 -6.04 -8.04 20.72
N LYS A 250 -7.17 -8.68 20.37
CA LYS A 250 -8.47 -8.32 20.96
C LYS A 250 -8.29 -8.27 22.48
N ARG A 251 -8.69 -7.16 23.11
CA ARG A 251 -8.78 -7.10 24.57
C ARG A 251 -9.79 -8.18 24.96
N ALA A 252 -9.37 -9.11 25.83
CA ALA A 252 -10.26 -10.08 26.46
C ALA A 252 -11.35 -9.34 27.24
#